data_AF-A0A812UB04-F1
#
_entry.id   AF-A0A812UB04-F1
#
_cell.length_a   1.000
_cell.length_b   1.000
_cell.length_c   1.000
_cell.angle_alpha   90.00
_cell.angle_beta   90.00
_cell.angle_gamma   90.00
#
_symmetry.space_group_name_H-M   'P 1'
#
loop_
_entity.id
_entity.type
_entity.pdbx_description
1 polymer ?
#
loop_
_entity_poly.entity_id
_entity_poly.type
_entity_poly.pdbx_seq_one_letter_code
_entity_poly.pdbx_strand_id
1 'polypeptide(L)'
;MKHVLNGLGRAVHHVGHPCAKLVEEIATTISCAIDFIVQVGVLRQLGQDAAGRVEADSSGGVLATVLLQASKLTPTANRSQSQALVPSNPGEEDVTALTNLSTDPVIERLIQSEELLQCVRIKAERFEASIEDAYQKLTTSTQNRHKGAAAYWRTGLADDAALDVVLQCAKEHIDDIDGDAAESEHDKLSEVLNQADEFVAKAAGYNAYVPVLRDLSALIGTTRVMAKSCRALMCESLLAYAHNHCESLEWQARLVRTQLTDIMLRQIEEKDVHPVLLASAKSIVEESSKKSEPKKGDKQPPKKPNAEPSEIREQSEPKKLRLDKNKKRAGAES
;
A
#
# COMPACT_ATOMS: atom_id res chain seq x y z
N MET A 1 -26.14 45.76 -8.07
CA MET A 1 -24.68 45.52 -8.05
C MET A 1 -23.90 46.39 -7.06
N LYS A 2 -24.23 47.68 -6.85
CA LYS A 2 -23.52 48.54 -5.86
C LYS A 2 -23.59 48.03 -4.40
N HIS A 3 -24.66 47.33 -4.01
CA HIS A 3 -24.78 46.76 -2.66
C HIS A 3 -23.93 45.50 -2.42
N VAL A 4 -23.58 44.75 -3.47
CA VAL A 4 -22.73 43.54 -3.37
C VAL A 4 -21.26 43.93 -3.28
N LEU A 5 -20.83 44.96 -4.02
CA LEU A 5 -19.48 45.51 -3.95
C LEU A 5 -19.20 46.26 -2.63
N ASN A 6 -20.21 46.93 -2.07
CA ASN A 6 -20.10 47.54 -0.73
C ASN A 6 -20.06 46.49 0.40
N GLY A 7 -20.64 45.31 0.20
CA GLY A 7 -20.53 44.17 1.12
C GLY A 7 -19.13 43.55 1.11
N LEU A 8 -18.51 43.41 -0.07
CA LEU A 8 -17.13 42.94 -0.22
C LEU A 8 -16.11 43.93 0.37
N GLY A 9 -16.30 45.24 0.18
CA GLY A 9 -15.44 46.26 0.80
C GLY A 9 -15.50 46.28 2.33
N ARG A 10 -16.64 45.93 2.93
CA ARG A 10 -16.78 45.75 4.39
C ARG A 10 -16.23 44.40 4.87
N ALA A 11 -16.33 43.34 4.07
CA ALA A 11 -15.74 42.04 4.37
C ALA A 11 -14.19 42.09 4.40
N VAL A 12 -13.55 42.92 3.58
CA VAL A 12 -12.08 43.11 3.59
C VAL A 12 -11.57 43.62 4.96
N HIS A 13 -12.36 44.39 5.70
CA HIS A 13 -12.01 44.80 7.07
C HIS A 13 -12.06 43.65 8.10
N HIS A 14 -12.79 42.57 7.79
CA HIS A 14 -12.83 41.37 8.64
C HIS A 14 -11.70 40.38 8.31
N VAL A 15 -11.16 40.38 7.08
CA VAL A 15 -10.03 39.50 6.69
C VAL A 15 -8.73 39.82 7.46
N GLY A 16 -8.63 40.99 8.09
CA GLY A 16 -7.50 41.40 8.94
C GLY A 16 -7.83 41.57 10.43
N HIS A 17 -9.04 41.20 10.87
CA HIS A 17 -9.42 41.35 12.28
C HIS A 17 -8.75 40.26 13.13
N PRO A 18 -8.18 40.58 14.32
CA PRO A 18 -7.52 39.58 15.18
C PRO A 18 -8.40 38.36 15.50
N CYS A 19 -9.71 38.57 15.58
CA CYS A 19 -10.70 37.52 15.86
C CYS A 19 -11.15 36.71 14.62
N ALA A 20 -10.82 37.11 13.39
CA ALA A 20 -11.31 36.41 12.19
C ALA A 20 -10.76 34.99 12.09
N LYS A 21 -9.46 34.83 12.38
CA LYS A 21 -8.82 33.52 12.48
C LYS A 21 -9.45 32.66 13.60
N LEU A 22 -9.76 33.28 14.74
CA LEU A 22 -10.42 32.60 15.85
C LEU A 22 -11.83 32.12 15.47
N VAL A 23 -12.62 32.97 14.79
CA VAL A 23 -13.95 32.61 14.31
C VAL A 23 -13.89 31.49 13.26
N GLU A 24 -12.92 31.51 12.36
CA GLU A 24 -12.69 30.44 11.37
C GLU A 24 -12.30 29.11 12.05
N GLU A 25 -11.41 29.14 13.05
CA GLU A 25 -11.04 27.98 13.86
C GLU A 25 -12.25 27.39 14.61
N ILE A 26 -13.09 28.24 15.23
CA ILE A 26 -14.29 27.80 15.94
C ILE A 26 -15.34 27.24 14.99
N ALA A 27 -15.61 27.92 13.88
CA ALA A 27 -16.56 27.46 12.87
C ALA A 27 -16.15 26.07 12.33
N THR A 28 -14.87 25.88 12.05
CA THR A 28 -14.31 24.58 11.64
C THR A 28 -14.51 23.53 12.71
N THR A 29 -14.27 23.87 13.98
CA THR A 29 -14.45 22.94 15.11
C THR A 29 -15.91 22.51 15.27
N ILE A 30 -16.85 23.46 15.18
CA ILE A 30 -18.29 23.18 15.24
C ILE A 30 -18.72 22.30 14.06
N SER A 31 -18.26 22.60 12.84
CA SER A 31 -18.55 21.74 11.68
C SER A 31 -18.02 20.32 11.88
N CYS A 32 -16.78 20.16 12.36
CA CYS A 32 -16.23 18.85 12.68
C CYS A 32 -17.03 18.11 13.77
N ALA A 33 -17.51 18.83 14.78
CA ALA A 33 -18.34 18.25 15.85
C ALA A 33 -19.68 17.75 15.34
N ILE A 34 -20.35 18.55 14.49
CA ILE A 34 -21.60 18.16 13.84
C ILE A 34 -21.38 16.91 12.98
N ASP A 35 -20.35 16.94 12.12
CA ASP A 35 -20.01 15.80 11.27
C ASP A 35 -19.71 14.54 12.11
N PHE A 36 -18.94 14.68 13.19
CA PHE A 36 -18.65 13.58 14.10
C PHE A 36 -19.93 12.98 14.69
N ILE A 37 -20.82 13.82 15.25
CA ILE A 37 -22.08 13.35 15.86
C ILE A 37 -22.96 12.65 14.82
N VAL A 38 -23.08 13.22 13.62
CA VAL A 38 -23.85 12.61 12.52
C VAL A 38 -23.27 11.25 12.15
N GLN A 39 -21.95 11.14 11.99
CA GLN A 39 -21.30 9.89 11.59
C GLN A 39 -21.33 8.83 12.70
N VAL A 40 -21.25 9.21 13.97
CA VAL A 40 -21.52 8.29 15.10
C VAL A 40 -22.97 7.82 15.07
N GLY A 41 -23.92 8.71 14.74
CA GLY A 41 -25.32 8.37 14.54
C GLY A 41 -25.51 7.33 13.42
N VAL A 42 -24.86 7.53 12.27
CA VAL A 42 -24.85 6.56 11.16
C VAL A 42 -24.24 5.23 11.60
N LEU A 43 -23.07 5.25 12.24
CA LEU A 43 -22.39 4.05 12.74
C LEU A 43 -23.30 3.26 13.69
N ARG A 44 -24.02 3.92 14.59
CA ARG A 44 -24.98 3.28 15.51
C ARG A 44 -26.18 2.63 14.81
N GLN A 45 -26.58 3.14 13.65
CA GLN A 45 -27.67 2.58 12.86
C GLN A 45 -27.27 1.32 12.08
N LEU A 46 -25.97 1.13 11.83
CA LEU A 46 -25.48 -0.01 11.05
C LEU A 46 -25.60 -1.36 11.77
N GLY A 47 -25.63 -1.36 13.11
CA GLY A 47 -25.67 -2.60 13.88
C GLY A 47 -26.03 -2.37 15.35
N GLN A 48 -26.54 -3.42 16.00
CA GLN A 48 -27.01 -3.31 17.38
C GLN A 48 -25.87 -3.22 18.41
N ASP A 49 -24.71 -3.77 18.10
CA ASP A 49 -23.51 -3.75 18.93
C ASP A 49 -22.25 -3.37 18.12
N ALA A 50 -21.11 -3.27 18.78
CA ALA A 50 -19.85 -2.86 18.13
C ALA A 50 -19.42 -3.83 17.01
N ALA A 51 -19.58 -5.14 17.22
CA ALA A 51 -19.19 -6.15 16.24
C ALA A 51 -20.04 -6.08 14.97
N GLY A 52 -21.37 -6.03 15.12
CA GLY A 52 -22.30 -5.92 14.02
C GLY A 52 -22.13 -4.64 13.21
N ARG A 53 -21.71 -3.54 13.85
CA ARG A 53 -21.41 -2.28 13.14
C ARG A 53 -20.13 -2.35 12.33
N VAL A 54 -19.08 -2.94 12.89
CA VAL A 54 -17.80 -3.13 12.16
C VAL A 54 -17.98 -4.10 10.99
N GLU A 55 -18.88 -5.08 11.11
CA GLU A 55 -19.27 -5.98 10.02
C GLU A 55 -20.11 -5.31 8.94
N ALA A 56 -21.13 -4.54 9.35
CA ALA A 56 -21.98 -3.80 8.43
C ALA A 56 -21.22 -2.66 7.71
N ASP A 57 -20.22 -2.05 8.35
CA ASP A 57 -19.25 -1.14 7.73
C ASP A 57 -18.09 -1.91 7.09
N SER A 58 -18.42 -2.80 6.15
CA SER A 58 -17.46 -3.70 5.49
C SER A 58 -16.32 -2.93 4.81
N SER A 59 -16.64 -1.80 4.17
CA SER A 59 -15.66 -0.87 3.58
C SER A 59 -14.84 -0.09 4.61
N GLY A 60 -15.31 0.00 5.86
CA GLY A 60 -14.70 0.82 6.92
C GLY A 60 -14.86 2.33 6.72
N GLY A 61 -15.65 2.79 5.74
CA GLY A 61 -15.76 4.19 5.36
C GLY A 61 -16.42 5.06 6.44
N VAL A 62 -17.44 4.53 7.13
CA VAL A 62 -18.13 5.27 8.18
C VAL A 62 -17.24 5.41 9.40
N LEU A 63 -16.66 4.31 9.89
CA LEU A 63 -15.74 4.32 11.02
C LEU A 63 -14.50 5.19 10.72
N ALA A 64 -13.94 5.11 9.51
CA ALA A 64 -12.83 5.97 9.11
C ALA A 64 -13.18 7.47 9.17
N THR A 65 -14.41 7.83 8.78
CA THR A 65 -14.89 9.22 8.85
C THR A 65 -15.09 9.65 10.31
N VAL A 66 -15.67 8.79 11.16
CA VAL A 66 -15.79 9.04 12.61
C VAL A 66 -14.42 9.33 13.22
N LEU A 67 -13.43 8.47 12.94
CA LEU A 67 -12.06 8.62 13.46
C LEU A 67 -11.37 9.89 12.94
N LEU A 68 -11.54 10.20 11.65
CA LEU A 68 -11.01 11.43 11.06
C LEU A 68 -11.58 12.67 11.76
N GLN A 69 -12.89 12.74 11.97
CA GLN A 69 -13.47 13.91 12.66
C GLN A 69 -13.07 13.95 14.14
N ALA A 70 -13.02 12.80 14.82
CA ALA A 70 -12.53 12.72 16.21
C ALA A 70 -11.10 13.26 16.34
N SER A 71 -10.20 12.91 15.41
CA SER A 71 -8.81 13.40 15.40
C SER A 71 -8.69 14.92 15.25
N LYS A 72 -9.64 15.58 14.58
CA LYS A 72 -9.68 17.05 14.46
C LYS A 72 -10.23 17.73 15.72
N LEU A 73 -11.00 17.00 16.52
CA LEU A 73 -11.62 17.49 17.77
C LEU A 73 -10.75 17.22 19.01
N THR A 74 -9.83 16.25 18.95
CA THR A 74 -8.94 15.89 20.07
C THR A 74 -7.94 17.01 20.45
N PRO A 75 -7.33 17.75 19.50
CA PRO A 75 -6.46 18.89 19.81
C PRO A 75 -7.19 20.05 20.50
N THR A 76 -8.49 20.20 20.26
CA THR A 76 -9.35 21.24 20.86
C THR A 76 -9.86 20.85 22.24
N ALA A 77 -10.13 19.56 22.50
CA ALA A 77 -10.44 19.04 23.84
C ALA A 77 -9.29 19.27 24.86
N ASN A 78 -8.03 19.21 24.41
CA ASN A 78 -6.86 19.53 25.26
C ASN A 78 -6.59 21.04 25.41
N ARG A 79 -7.32 21.92 24.70
CA ARG A 79 -7.29 23.38 24.93
C ARG A 79 -8.18 23.82 26.10
N SER A 80 -8.91 22.88 26.71
CA SER A 80 -9.73 23.08 27.91
C SER A 80 -8.91 23.58 29.10
N GLN A 81 -8.56 24.88 29.08
CA GLN A 81 -8.28 25.78 30.21
C GLN A 81 -7.62 27.11 29.80
N SER A 82 -7.27 27.34 28.53
CA SER A 82 -6.73 28.65 28.14
C SER A 82 -7.83 29.60 27.70
N GLN A 83 -8.30 30.36 28.68
CA GLN A 83 -9.04 31.62 28.55
C GLN A 83 -10.49 31.45 28.06
N ALA A 84 -11.40 31.24 29.01
CA ALA A 84 -12.69 31.90 28.90
C ALA A 84 -12.40 33.41 28.73
N LEU A 85 -12.40 33.89 27.49
CA LEU A 85 -12.33 35.31 27.19
C LEU A 85 -13.60 35.92 27.77
N VAL A 86 -13.49 36.46 28.99
CA VAL A 86 -14.49 37.34 29.57
C VAL A 86 -14.62 38.49 28.58
N PRO A 87 -15.79 38.67 27.93
CA PRO A 87 -15.93 39.69 26.92
C PRO A 87 -15.65 41.05 27.57
N SER A 88 -14.67 41.76 27.03
CA SER A 88 -14.30 43.10 27.52
C SER A 88 -15.25 44.15 26.96
N ASN A 89 -16.01 43.80 25.92
CA ASN A 89 -16.98 44.67 25.27
C ASN A 89 -18.31 43.95 24.94
N PRO A 90 -19.45 44.67 24.97
CA PRO A 90 -20.72 44.16 24.48
C PRO A 90 -20.64 43.89 22.97
N GLY A 91 -20.86 42.63 22.57
CA GLY A 91 -20.69 42.12 21.20
C GLY A 91 -19.65 40.99 21.06
N GLU A 92 -18.80 40.79 22.06
CA GLU A 92 -17.88 39.61 22.14
C GLU A 92 -18.56 38.38 22.76
N GLU A 93 -19.74 38.54 23.35
CA GLU A 93 -20.55 37.48 23.97
C GLU A 93 -20.88 36.34 22.99
N ASP A 94 -21.14 36.67 21.72
CA ASP A 94 -21.39 35.69 20.65
C ASP A 94 -20.14 34.85 20.36
N VAL A 95 -18.95 35.46 20.41
CA VAL A 95 -17.66 34.77 20.21
C VAL A 95 -17.33 33.91 21.42
N THR A 96 -17.59 34.39 22.64
CA THR A 96 -17.41 33.61 23.88
C THR A 96 -18.34 32.39 23.93
N ALA A 97 -19.61 32.54 23.52
CA ALA A 97 -20.56 31.44 23.39
C ALA A 97 -20.12 30.42 22.33
N LEU A 98 -19.61 30.89 21.18
CA LEU A 98 -19.03 30.05 20.13
C LEU A 98 -17.78 29.28 20.62
N THR A 99 -16.88 29.91 21.39
CA THR A 99 -15.74 29.21 22.01
C THR A 99 -16.17 28.15 23.01
N ASN A 100 -17.20 28.41 23.84
CA ASN A 100 -17.69 27.44 24.82
C ASN A 100 -18.36 26.22 24.15
N LEU A 101 -18.96 26.41 22.97
CA LEU A 101 -19.47 25.33 22.11
C LEU A 101 -18.36 24.46 21.51
N SER A 102 -17.15 25.01 21.32
CA SER A 102 -16.01 24.28 20.73
C SER A 102 -15.38 23.24 21.66
N THR A 103 -15.70 23.27 22.95
CA THR A 103 -15.20 22.38 24.02
C THR A 103 -16.36 21.73 24.78
N ASP A 104 -17.34 21.19 24.08
CA ASP A 104 -18.49 20.55 24.73
C ASP A 104 -18.09 19.20 25.40
N PRO A 105 -18.26 19.05 26.73
CA PRO A 105 -18.02 17.79 27.44
C PRO A 105 -18.84 16.59 26.92
N VAL A 106 -19.90 16.83 26.13
CA VAL A 106 -20.66 15.78 25.45
C VAL A 106 -19.85 15.18 24.30
N ILE A 107 -19.13 16.00 23.53
CA ILE A 107 -18.29 15.54 22.42
C ILE A 107 -17.12 14.71 22.97
N GLU A 108 -16.46 15.18 24.02
CA GLU A 108 -15.38 14.43 24.68
C GLU A 108 -15.86 13.06 25.19
N ARG A 109 -17.03 13.02 25.83
CA ARG A 109 -17.65 11.75 26.27
C ARG A 109 -18.02 10.83 25.12
N LEU A 110 -18.43 11.36 23.98
CA LEU A 110 -18.72 10.55 22.79
C LEU A 110 -17.44 10.00 22.16
N ILE A 111 -16.39 10.81 22.06
CA ILE A 111 -15.06 10.40 21.57
C ILE A 111 -14.53 9.24 22.42
N GLN A 112 -14.66 9.32 23.74
CA GLN A 112 -14.20 8.30 24.69
C GLN A 112 -15.26 7.24 25.02
N SER A 113 -16.35 7.17 24.25
CA SER A 113 -17.41 6.21 24.54
C SER A 113 -16.90 4.77 24.38
N GLU A 114 -17.19 3.91 25.36
CA GLU A 114 -16.79 2.50 25.34
C GLU A 114 -17.21 1.80 24.05
N GLU A 115 -18.40 2.12 23.58
CA GLU A 115 -18.96 1.64 22.32
C GLU A 115 -18.06 1.93 21.11
N LEU A 116 -17.56 3.16 20.98
CA LEU A 116 -16.65 3.55 19.90
C LEU A 116 -15.27 2.90 20.08
N LEU A 117 -14.77 2.83 21.31
CA LEU A 117 -13.52 2.14 21.64
C LEU A 117 -13.57 0.65 21.24
N GLN A 118 -14.70 -0.01 21.47
CA GLN A 118 -14.91 -1.40 21.06
C GLN A 118 -14.94 -1.55 19.53
N CYS A 119 -15.60 -0.65 18.79
CA CYS A 119 -15.55 -0.67 17.32
C CYS A 119 -14.11 -0.56 16.79
N VAL A 120 -13.32 0.35 17.37
CA VAL A 120 -11.91 0.54 17.00
C VAL A 120 -11.09 -0.70 17.31
N ARG A 121 -11.28 -1.30 18.50
CA ARG A 121 -10.61 -2.53 18.91
C ARG A 121 -10.91 -3.69 17.95
N ILE A 122 -12.19 -3.96 17.69
CA ILE A 122 -12.62 -5.06 16.80
C ILE A 122 -12.08 -4.85 15.38
N LYS A 123 -12.08 -3.61 14.87
CA LYS A 123 -11.51 -3.33 13.55
C LYS A 123 -9.99 -3.56 13.53
N ALA A 124 -9.27 -3.17 14.59
CA ALA A 124 -7.84 -3.43 14.72
C ALA A 124 -7.52 -4.93 14.75
N GLU A 125 -8.26 -5.72 15.55
CA GLU A 125 -8.12 -7.18 15.64
C GLU A 125 -8.41 -7.85 14.29
N ARG A 126 -9.41 -7.36 13.53
CA ARG A 126 -9.68 -7.85 12.16
C ARG A 126 -8.54 -7.55 11.18
N PHE A 127 -7.90 -6.38 11.29
CA PHE A 127 -6.71 -6.07 10.49
C PHE A 127 -5.53 -6.94 10.87
N GLU A 128 -5.29 -7.16 12.16
CA GLU A 128 -4.26 -8.08 12.65
C GLU A 128 -4.44 -9.48 12.05
N ALA A 129 -5.63 -10.07 12.18
CA ALA A 129 -5.93 -11.37 11.59
C ALA A 129 -5.77 -11.40 10.05
N SER A 130 -6.16 -10.32 9.36
CA SER A 130 -6.02 -10.23 7.90
C SER A 130 -4.56 -10.12 7.45
N ILE A 131 -3.75 -9.37 8.20
CA ILE A 131 -2.31 -9.25 7.96
C ILE A 131 -1.64 -10.60 8.19
N GLU A 132 -1.96 -11.30 9.28
CA GLU A 132 -1.42 -12.62 9.59
C GLU A 132 -1.76 -13.65 8.51
N ASP A 133 -3.01 -13.72 8.06
CA ASP A 133 -3.44 -14.62 6.99
C ASP A 133 -2.74 -14.33 5.66
N ALA A 134 -2.72 -13.06 5.22
CA ALA A 134 -2.04 -12.66 3.99
C ALA A 134 -0.53 -12.89 4.05
N TYR A 135 0.08 -12.61 5.22
CA TYR A 135 1.49 -12.88 5.46
C TYR A 135 1.80 -14.38 5.41
N GLN A 136 0.96 -15.22 6.01
CA GLN A 136 1.13 -16.67 5.99
C GLN A 136 1.01 -17.24 4.57
N LYS A 137 0.07 -16.71 3.76
CA LYS A 137 -0.07 -17.09 2.34
C LYS A 137 1.14 -16.71 1.52
N LEU A 138 1.62 -15.46 1.64
CA LEU A 138 2.85 -15.02 0.97
C LEU A 138 4.05 -15.87 1.40
N THR A 139 4.17 -16.14 2.69
CA THR A 139 5.23 -17.02 3.23
C THR A 139 5.11 -18.41 2.64
N THR A 140 3.91 -18.94 2.46
CA THR A 140 3.72 -20.27 1.87
C THR A 140 4.07 -20.29 0.37
N SER A 141 3.67 -19.28 -0.40
CA SER A 141 3.91 -19.20 -1.86
C SER A 141 5.37 -18.94 -2.20
N THR A 142 6.06 -18.13 -1.40
CA THR A 142 7.51 -17.94 -1.51
C THR A 142 8.32 -19.05 -0.85
N GLN A 143 7.65 -20.13 -0.40
CA GLN A 143 8.25 -21.25 0.32
C GLN A 143 9.16 -20.79 1.48
N ASN A 144 8.74 -19.69 2.10
CA ASN A 144 9.58 -18.72 2.79
C ASN A 144 9.95 -19.19 4.19
N ARG A 145 10.95 -20.06 4.21
CA ARG A 145 12.05 -20.15 5.18
C ARG A 145 12.53 -21.58 5.07
N HIS A 146 13.43 -21.87 4.14
CA HIS A 146 14.08 -23.19 4.16
C HIS A 146 14.86 -23.47 5.46
N LYS A 147 14.96 -22.51 6.42
CA LYS A 147 14.78 -22.68 7.90
C LYS A 147 15.16 -21.41 8.72
N GLY A 148 14.56 -20.24 8.46
CA GLY A 148 14.77 -19.03 9.28
C GLY A 148 15.51 -17.89 8.57
N ALA A 149 14.77 -16.85 8.17
CA ALA A 149 15.17 -15.63 7.46
C ALA A 149 15.70 -15.79 6.02
N ALA A 150 15.36 -14.82 5.15
CA ALA A 150 15.81 -14.73 3.74
C ALA A 150 17.34 -14.71 3.58
N ALA A 151 18.08 -14.43 4.66
CA ALA A 151 19.53 -14.50 4.70
C ALA A 151 20.09 -15.94 4.61
N TYR A 152 19.31 -16.98 4.93
CA TYR A 152 19.89 -18.30 5.23
C TYR A 152 20.46 -19.04 4.02
N TRP A 153 19.80 -19.02 2.86
CA TRP A 153 20.32 -19.74 1.69
C TRP A 153 21.64 -19.13 1.20
N ARG A 154 21.79 -17.80 1.33
CA ARG A 154 23.02 -17.08 0.98
C ARG A 154 24.10 -17.15 2.04
N THR A 155 23.76 -17.33 3.32
CA THR A 155 24.77 -17.34 4.41
C THR A 155 25.82 -18.45 4.29
N GLY A 156 25.54 -19.50 3.52
CA GLY A 156 26.51 -20.57 3.21
C GLY A 156 27.41 -20.26 2.01
N LEU A 157 27.20 -19.15 1.31
CA LEU A 157 27.94 -18.74 0.11
C LEU A 157 28.78 -17.50 0.40
N ALA A 158 29.99 -17.48 -0.15
CA ALA A 158 30.81 -16.27 -0.17
C ALA A 158 30.25 -15.28 -1.20
N ASP A 159 30.39 -13.98 -0.94
CA ASP A 159 29.94 -12.92 -1.86
C ASP A 159 30.61 -13.02 -3.24
N ASP A 160 31.79 -13.63 -3.33
CA ASP A 160 32.58 -13.87 -4.54
C ASP A 160 32.53 -15.33 -5.03
N ALA A 161 31.56 -16.12 -4.55
CA ALA A 161 31.37 -17.50 -5.01
C ALA A 161 31.21 -17.57 -6.53
N ALA A 162 31.70 -18.67 -7.14
CA ALA A 162 31.56 -18.87 -8.57
C ALA A 162 30.07 -18.99 -8.97
N LEU A 163 29.72 -18.47 -10.16
CA LEU A 163 28.32 -18.40 -10.60
C LEU A 163 27.65 -19.78 -10.67
N ASP A 164 28.37 -20.81 -11.10
CA ASP A 164 27.88 -22.20 -11.14
C ASP A 164 27.53 -22.73 -9.75
N VAL A 165 28.34 -22.42 -8.73
CA VAL A 165 28.07 -22.78 -7.32
C VAL A 165 26.83 -22.04 -6.81
N VAL A 166 26.70 -20.76 -7.12
CA VAL A 166 25.55 -19.93 -6.72
C VAL A 166 24.27 -20.45 -7.40
N LEU A 167 24.32 -20.76 -8.70
CA LEU A 167 23.18 -21.30 -9.44
C LEU A 167 22.77 -22.70 -8.99
N GLN A 168 23.73 -23.54 -8.63
CA GLN A 168 23.45 -24.86 -8.04
C GLN A 168 22.73 -24.71 -6.70
N CYS A 169 23.24 -23.85 -5.82
CA CYS A 169 22.63 -23.58 -4.51
C CYS A 169 21.23 -22.97 -4.66
N ALA A 170 21.06 -22.02 -5.58
CA ALA A 170 19.75 -21.45 -5.91
C ALA A 170 18.80 -22.53 -6.43
N LYS A 171 19.27 -23.46 -7.26
CA LYS A 171 18.44 -24.56 -7.76
C LYS A 171 17.92 -25.47 -6.64
N GLU A 172 18.76 -25.75 -5.66
CA GLU A 172 18.42 -26.59 -4.51
C GLU A 172 17.46 -25.92 -3.53
N HIS A 173 17.37 -24.58 -3.55
CA HIS A 173 16.67 -23.81 -2.52
C HIS A 173 15.56 -22.88 -3.01
N ILE A 174 15.51 -22.45 -4.27
CA ILE A 174 14.55 -21.40 -4.71
C ILE A 174 13.93 -21.63 -6.10
N ASP A 175 14.30 -22.67 -6.85
CA ASP A 175 13.80 -22.94 -8.23
C ASP A 175 12.32 -23.34 -8.26
N ASP A 176 11.77 -23.80 -7.14
CA ASP A 176 10.38 -24.26 -7.01
C ASP A 176 9.39 -23.14 -6.64
N ILE A 177 9.85 -21.89 -6.50
CA ILE A 177 8.97 -20.75 -6.20
C ILE A 177 8.15 -20.39 -7.44
N ASP A 178 6.82 -20.42 -7.30
CA ASP A 178 5.91 -19.87 -8.31
C ASP A 178 5.88 -18.34 -8.17
N GLY A 179 6.63 -17.66 -9.04
CA GLY A 179 6.77 -16.20 -9.02
C GLY A 179 5.46 -15.44 -9.20
N ASP A 180 4.56 -15.93 -10.07
CA ASP A 180 3.27 -15.27 -10.33
C ASP A 180 2.33 -15.40 -9.12
N ALA A 181 2.29 -16.60 -8.52
CA ALA A 181 1.50 -16.83 -7.31
C ALA A 181 2.03 -15.99 -6.13
N ALA A 182 3.35 -15.93 -5.98
CA ALA A 182 3.99 -15.17 -4.92
C ALA A 182 3.82 -13.65 -5.10
N GLU A 183 3.88 -13.14 -6.34
CA GLU A 183 3.59 -11.74 -6.66
C GLU A 183 2.14 -11.38 -6.32
N SER A 184 1.18 -12.23 -6.68
CA SER A 184 -0.24 -12.02 -6.33
C SER A 184 -0.48 -11.94 -4.82
N GLU A 185 0.15 -12.82 -4.03
CA GLU A 185 0.02 -12.78 -2.57
C GLU A 185 0.75 -11.57 -1.95
N HIS A 186 1.86 -11.14 -2.54
CA HIS A 186 2.57 -9.92 -2.12
C HIS A 186 1.70 -8.68 -2.31
N ASP A 187 1.00 -8.57 -3.43
CA ASP A 187 0.13 -7.43 -3.73
C ASP A 187 -1.07 -7.38 -2.79
N LYS A 188 -1.70 -8.53 -2.50
CA LYS A 188 -2.77 -8.62 -1.49
C LYS A 188 -2.29 -8.19 -0.11
N LEU A 189 -1.12 -8.68 0.32
CA LEU A 189 -0.55 -8.27 1.60
C LEU A 189 -0.26 -6.76 1.63
N SER A 190 0.27 -6.21 0.54
CA SER A 190 0.56 -4.77 0.42
C SER A 190 -0.71 -3.93 0.53
N GLU A 191 -1.80 -4.35 -0.10
CA GLU A 191 -3.09 -3.70 0.00
C GLU A 191 -3.61 -3.68 1.45
N VAL A 192 -3.62 -4.84 2.12
CA VAL A 192 -4.07 -4.97 3.51
C VAL A 192 -3.21 -4.11 4.44
N LEU A 193 -1.88 -4.12 4.26
CA LEU A 193 -0.96 -3.29 5.05
C LEU A 193 -1.18 -1.79 4.83
N ASN A 194 -1.54 -1.35 3.63
CA ASN A 194 -1.84 0.05 3.35
C ASN A 194 -3.17 0.48 4.00
N GLN A 195 -4.20 -0.36 3.92
CA GLN A 195 -5.49 -0.11 4.57
C GLN A 195 -5.35 -0.06 6.10
N ALA A 196 -4.57 -0.97 6.68
CA ALA A 196 -4.31 -1.00 8.11
C ALA A 196 -3.52 0.23 8.59
N ASP A 197 -2.53 0.68 7.81
CA ASP A 197 -1.73 1.88 8.09
C ASP A 197 -2.60 3.15 8.05
N GLU A 198 -3.48 3.27 7.05
CA GLU A 198 -4.46 4.36 6.98
C GLU A 198 -5.42 4.36 8.16
N PHE A 199 -5.88 3.18 8.58
CA PHE A 199 -6.72 3.04 9.76
C PHE A 199 -5.99 3.46 11.05
N VAL A 200 -4.76 2.99 11.27
CA VAL A 200 -3.93 3.38 12.42
C VAL A 200 -3.67 4.89 12.44
N ALA A 201 -3.39 5.49 11.29
CA ALA A 201 -3.20 6.94 11.19
C ALA A 201 -4.45 7.72 11.62
N LYS A 202 -5.64 7.30 11.17
CA LYS A 202 -6.92 7.91 11.58
C LYS A 202 -7.25 7.64 13.05
N ALA A 203 -6.85 6.48 13.57
CA ALA A 203 -7.08 6.05 14.95
C ALA A 203 -6.00 6.54 15.93
N ALA A 204 -5.01 7.33 15.51
CA ALA A 204 -3.85 7.68 16.35
C ALA A 204 -4.23 8.33 17.71
N GLY A 205 -5.30 9.12 17.75
CA GLY A 205 -5.83 9.72 18.98
C GLY A 205 -6.37 8.70 20.00
N TYR A 206 -6.59 7.46 19.58
CA TYR A 206 -7.13 6.36 20.39
C TYR A 206 -6.05 5.44 20.98
N ASN A 207 -4.78 5.63 20.64
CA ASN A 207 -3.67 4.77 21.10
C ASN A 207 -3.58 4.68 22.64
N ALA A 208 -3.98 5.72 23.37
CA ALA A 208 -3.99 5.73 24.83
C ALA A 208 -5.09 4.83 25.43
N TYR A 209 -6.16 4.57 24.68
CA TYR A 209 -7.35 3.84 25.14
C TYR A 209 -7.46 2.43 24.55
N VAL A 210 -6.83 2.19 23.39
CA VAL A 210 -6.91 0.93 22.64
C VAL A 210 -5.49 0.39 22.41
N PRO A 211 -4.92 -0.39 23.34
CA PRO A 211 -3.54 -0.89 23.24
C PRO A 211 -3.23 -1.67 21.96
N VAL A 212 -4.20 -2.44 21.45
CA VAL A 212 -4.05 -3.24 20.21
C VAL A 212 -3.72 -2.40 18.98
N LEU A 213 -4.03 -1.09 18.96
CA LEU A 213 -3.61 -0.21 17.86
C LEU A 213 -2.09 -0.04 17.78
N ARG A 214 -1.41 0.01 18.94
CA ARG A 214 0.04 0.10 18.99
C ARG A 214 0.68 -1.19 18.50
N ASP A 215 0.11 -2.32 18.91
CA ASP A 215 0.60 -3.64 18.53
C ASP A 215 0.38 -3.88 17.04
N LEU A 216 -0.75 -3.44 16.48
CA LEU A 216 -1.02 -3.42 15.04
C LEU A 216 -0.02 -2.55 14.26
N SER A 217 0.31 -1.35 14.76
CA SER A 217 1.32 -0.48 14.12
C SER A 217 2.69 -1.16 14.05
N ALA A 218 3.10 -1.83 15.14
CA ALA A 218 4.34 -2.59 15.17
C ALA A 218 4.29 -3.78 14.19
N LEU A 219 3.18 -4.51 14.15
CA LEU A 219 2.97 -5.63 13.23
C LEU A 219 3.09 -5.18 11.77
N ILE A 220 2.43 -4.09 11.37
CA ILE A 220 2.54 -3.52 10.02
C ILE A 220 4.00 -3.26 9.66
N GLY A 221 4.74 -2.61 10.57
CA GLY A 221 6.16 -2.31 10.37
C GLY A 221 7.00 -3.57 10.15
N THR A 222 6.84 -4.58 11.01
CA THR A 222 7.57 -5.85 10.89
C THR A 222 7.21 -6.63 9.63
N THR A 223 5.92 -6.67 9.28
CA THR A 223 5.42 -7.42 8.12
C THR A 223 5.87 -6.78 6.82
N ARG A 224 5.97 -5.44 6.73
CA ARG A 224 6.55 -4.75 5.56
C ARG A 224 8.01 -5.13 5.31
N VAL A 225 8.83 -5.23 6.36
CA VAL A 225 10.23 -5.66 6.23
C VAL A 225 10.30 -7.10 5.71
N MET A 226 9.43 -7.98 6.20
CA MET A 226 9.36 -9.36 5.73
C MET A 226 8.87 -9.42 4.28
N ALA A 227 7.82 -8.69 3.91
CA ALA A 227 7.28 -8.65 2.55
C ALA A 227 8.34 -8.23 1.51
N LYS A 228 9.17 -7.23 1.85
CA LYS A 228 10.33 -6.85 1.02
C LYS A 228 11.32 -8.00 0.85
N SER A 229 11.59 -8.75 1.92
CA SER A 229 12.47 -9.92 1.86
C SER A 229 11.89 -11.02 0.96
N CYS A 230 10.57 -11.25 1.02
CA CYS A 230 9.87 -12.16 0.10
C CYS A 230 10.07 -11.71 -1.35
N ARG A 231 9.90 -10.40 -1.61
CA ARG A 231 10.05 -9.82 -2.95
C ARG A 231 11.46 -9.96 -3.51
N ALA A 232 12.47 -9.76 -2.68
CA ALA A 232 13.86 -10.00 -3.06
C ALA A 232 14.10 -11.48 -3.43
N LEU A 233 13.56 -12.42 -2.66
CA LEU A 233 13.68 -13.86 -2.93
C LEU A 233 12.99 -14.26 -4.25
N MET A 234 11.81 -13.72 -4.55
CA MET A 234 11.14 -13.94 -5.83
C MET A 234 12.01 -13.47 -7.00
N CYS A 235 12.61 -12.28 -6.87
CA CYS A 235 13.49 -11.73 -7.89
C CYS A 235 14.70 -12.65 -8.14
N GLU A 236 15.32 -13.16 -7.07
CA GLU A 236 16.42 -14.12 -7.20
C GLU A 236 16.02 -15.42 -7.85
N SER A 237 14.84 -15.95 -7.50
CA SER A 237 14.31 -17.17 -8.13
C SER A 237 14.14 -16.97 -9.63
N LEU A 238 13.58 -15.83 -10.05
CA LEU A 238 13.41 -15.51 -11.48
C LEU A 238 14.76 -15.29 -12.20
N LEU A 239 15.75 -14.69 -11.53
CA LEU A 239 17.11 -14.55 -12.08
C LEU A 239 17.80 -15.92 -12.22
N ALA A 240 17.71 -16.78 -11.21
CA ALA A 240 18.26 -18.13 -11.23
C ALA A 240 17.57 -19.01 -12.29
N TYR A 241 16.25 -18.90 -12.40
CA TYR A 241 15.47 -19.56 -13.43
C TYR A 241 15.91 -19.12 -14.83
N ALA A 242 16.10 -17.81 -15.02
CA ALA A 242 16.60 -17.26 -16.27
C ALA A 242 17.94 -17.91 -16.67
N HIS A 243 18.81 -18.14 -15.69
CA HIS A 243 20.10 -18.78 -15.91
C HIS A 243 20.03 -20.28 -16.18
N ASN A 244 19.22 -21.02 -15.43
CA ASN A 244 19.22 -22.48 -15.46
C ASN A 244 18.39 -23.06 -16.60
N HIS A 245 17.36 -22.34 -17.06
CA HIS A 245 16.33 -22.91 -17.94
C HIS A 245 16.15 -22.17 -19.26
N CYS A 246 16.74 -20.98 -19.44
CA CYS A 246 16.65 -20.24 -20.70
C CYS A 246 17.82 -20.58 -21.64
N GLU A 247 17.56 -21.25 -22.76
CA GLU A 247 18.58 -21.52 -23.79
C GLU A 247 18.87 -20.31 -24.69
N SER A 248 17.88 -19.44 -24.88
CA SER A 248 18.02 -18.24 -25.71
C SER A 248 18.47 -17.04 -24.88
N LEU A 249 19.60 -16.45 -25.25
CA LEU A 249 20.12 -15.21 -24.64
C LEU A 249 19.11 -14.06 -24.75
N GLU A 250 18.32 -14.00 -25.82
CA GLU A 250 17.30 -12.97 -25.99
C GLU A 250 16.16 -13.12 -24.98
N TRP A 251 15.71 -14.37 -24.75
CA TRP A 251 14.65 -14.67 -23.79
C TRP A 251 15.14 -14.50 -22.35
N GLN A 252 16.35 -14.96 -22.06
CA GLN A 252 17.05 -14.74 -20.80
C GLN A 252 17.17 -13.25 -20.48
N ALA A 253 17.67 -12.45 -21.43
CA ALA A 253 17.82 -11.01 -21.25
C ALA A 253 16.49 -10.28 -21.07
N ARG A 254 15.40 -10.75 -21.70
CA ARG A 254 14.06 -10.20 -21.49
C ARG A 254 13.59 -10.42 -20.06
N LEU A 255 13.69 -11.65 -19.55
CA LEU A 255 13.26 -11.98 -18.18
C LEU A 255 14.11 -11.21 -17.16
N VAL A 256 15.42 -11.18 -17.35
CA VAL A 256 16.36 -10.45 -16.50
C VAL A 256 16.10 -8.93 -16.51
N ARG A 257 15.78 -8.33 -17.66
CA ARG A 257 15.48 -6.88 -17.73
C ARG A 257 14.29 -6.47 -16.88
N THR A 258 13.23 -7.28 -16.85
CA THR A 258 12.07 -7.01 -16.00
C THR A 258 12.50 -6.96 -14.53
N GLN A 259 13.26 -7.95 -14.08
CA GLN A 259 13.74 -8.04 -12.70
C GLN A 259 14.72 -6.92 -12.32
N LEU A 260 15.66 -6.58 -13.22
CA LEU A 260 16.57 -5.45 -13.00
C LEU A 260 15.83 -4.10 -12.97
N THR A 261 14.71 -3.97 -13.68
CA THR A 261 13.89 -2.74 -13.64
C THR A 261 13.30 -2.55 -12.24
N ASP A 262 12.79 -3.61 -11.62
CA ASP A 262 12.24 -3.53 -10.25
C ASP A 262 13.31 -3.15 -9.21
N ILE A 263 14.52 -3.67 -9.38
CA ILE A 263 15.69 -3.30 -8.57
C ILE A 263 16.07 -1.82 -8.80
N MET A 264 16.13 -1.38 -10.06
CA MET A 264 16.46 0.01 -10.42
C MET A 264 15.42 1.02 -9.91
N LEU A 265 14.14 0.64 -9.92
CA LEU A 265 13.04 1.44 -9.37
C LEU A 265 13.00 1.41 -7.84
N ARG A 266 13.98 0.78 -7.18
CA ARG A 266 14.12 0.66 -5.72
C ARG A 266 12.93 -0.05 -5.05
N GLN A 267 12.25 -0.91 -5.79
CA GLN A 267 11.26 -1.81 -5.20
C GLN A 267 11.95 -2.94 -4.42
N ILE A 268 13.20 -3.23 -4.78
CA ILE A 268 14.12 -4.16 -4.11
C ILE A 268 15.47 -3.45 -4.00
N GLU A 269 16.14 -3.53 -2.84
CA GLU A 269 17.49 -2.96 -2.70
C GLU A 269 18.52 -3.94 -3.27
N GLU A 270 19.56 -3.45 -3.98
CA GLU A 270 20.58 -4.34 -4.57
C GLU A 270 21.26 -5.26 -3.55
N LYS A 271 21.45 -4.78 -2.32
CA LYS A 271 22.02 -5.56 -1.20
C LYS A 271 21.14 -6.76 -0.81
N ASP A 272 19.87 -6.72 -1.18
CA ASP A 272 18.91 -7.78 -0.91
C ASP A 272 18.93 -8.85 -2.00
N VAL A 273 19.84 -8.78 -2.99
CA VAL A 273 20.05 -9.79 -4.05
C VAL A 273 21.50 -10.28 -4.00
N HIS A 274 21.76 -11.57 -4.23
CA HIS A 274 23.12 -12.11 -4.25
C HIS A 274 24.00 -11.39 -5.29
N PRO A 275 25.17 -10.86 -4.91
CA PRO A 275 25.98 -9.98 -5.77
C PRO A 275 26.41 -10.65 -7.08
N VAL A 276 26.75 -11.94 -7.05
CA VAL A 276 27.10 -12.72 -8.25
C VAL A 276 25.93 -12.87 -9.24
N LEU A 277 24.71 -13.16 -8.75
CA LEU A 277 23.52 -13.22 -9.60
C LEU A 277 23.22 -11.85 -10.21
N LEU A 278 23.34 -10.79 -9.42
CA LEU A 278 23.11 -9.41 -9.89
C LEU A 278 24.14 -8.98 -10.94
N ALA A 279 25.42 -9.28 -10.74
CA ALA A 279 26.48 -8.96 -11.70
C ALA A 279 26.30 -9.74 -13.01
N SER A 280 25.95 -11.02 -12.91
CA SER A 280 25.66 -11.88 -14.05
C SER A 280 24.44 -11.39 -14.85
N ALA A 281 23.36 -11.04 -14.16
CA ALA A 281 22.17 -10.44 -14.73
C ALA A 281 22.47 -9.16 -15.53
N LYS A 282 23.27 -8.23 -14.95
CA LYS A 282 23.72 -7.01 -15.64
C LYS A 282 24.52 -7.34 -16.91
N SER A 283 25.43 -8.30 -16.84
CA SER A 283 26.24 -8.76 -17.99
C SER A 283 25.41 -9.32 -19.14
N ILE A 284 24.37 -10.12 -18.84
CA ILE A 284 23.46 -10.68 -19.86
C ILE A 284 22.77 -9.57 -20.66
N VAL A 285 22.27 -8.55 -19.96
CA VAL A 285 21.58 -7.44 -20.61
C VAL A 285 22.54 -6.69 -21.52
N GLU A 286 23.75 -6.39 -21.05
CA GLU A 286 24.79 -5.74 -21.86
C GLU A 286 25.18 -6.56 -23.10
N GLU A 287 25.35 -7.88 -22.96
CA GLU A 287 25.69 -8.75 -24.10
C GLU A 287 24.56 -8.82 -25.12
N SER A 288 23.30 -8.88 -24.66
CA SER A 288 22.12 -8.85 -25.54
C SER A 288 22.02 -7.54 -26.34
N SER A 289 22.38 -6.41 -25.72
CA SER A 289 22.40 -5.09 -26.37
C SER A 289 23.51 -4.98 -27.41
N LYS A 290 24.69 -5.58 -27.16
CA LYS A 290 25.80 -5.60 -28.13
C LYS A 290 25.50 -6.45 -29.37
N LYS A 291 24.72 -7.53 -29.23
CA LYS A 291 24.29 -8.38 -30.37
C LYS A 291 23.16 -7.78 -31.20
N SER A 292 22.41 -6.83 -30.65
CA SER A 292 21.30 -6.14 -31.33
C SER A 292 21.71 -4.83 -32.01
N GLU A 293 22.95 -4.35 -31.82
CA GLU A 293 23.51 -3.30 -32.67
C GLU A 293 23.70 -3.83 -34.10
N PRO A 294 23.11 -3.19 -35.12
CA PRO A 294 23.41 -3.56 -36.50
C PRO A 294 24.90 -3.32 -36.72
N LYS A 295 25.62 -4.35 -37.21
CA LYS A 295 26.99 -4.20 -37.70
C LYS A 295 27.01 -3.00 -38.65
N LYS A 296 27.54 -1.86 -38.20
CA LYS A 296 27.85 -0.71 -39.05
C LYS A 296 28.94 -1.14 -40.01
N GLY A 297 28.56 -1.76 -41.12
CA GLY A 297 29.52 -2.36 -42.03
C GLY A 297 28.93 -3.25 -43.09
N ASP A 298 27.73 -2.98 -43.60
CA ASP A 298 27.39 -3.34 -44.97
C ASP A 298 26.48 -2.26 -45.56
N LYS A 299 27.08 -1.42 -46.40
CA LYS A 299 26.36 -0.45 -47.23
C LYS A 299 25.59 -1.24 -48.30
N GLN A 300 24.31 -1.48 -48.09
CA GLN A 300 23.39 -1.65 -49.22
C GLN A 300 22.71 -0.30 -49.53
N PRO A 301 22.74 0.16 -50.80
CA PRO A 301 22.16 1.45 -51.17
C PRO A 301 20.62 1.38 -51.12
N PRO A 302 19.94 2.51 -50.84
CA PRO A 302 18.49 2.53 -50.68
C PRO A 302 17.81 2.41 -52.05
N LYS A 303 16.97 1.39 -52.24
CA LYS A 303 15.94 1.43 -53.28
C LYS A 303 14.75 2.23 -52.78
N LYS A 304 14.44 3.29 -53.53
CA LYS A 304 13.30 4.20 -53.36
C LYS A 304 11.94 3.48 -53.58
N PRO A 305 10.84 4.11 -53.12
CA PRO A 305 9.57 3.46 -52.77
C PRO A 305 8.63 3.34 -53.97
N ASN A 306 7.68 2.41 -53.89
CA ASN A 306 6.46 2.50 -54.70
C ASN A 306 5.22 2.09 -53.88
N ALA A 307 4.36 3.09 -53.69
CA ALA A 307 2.90 3.13 -53.61
C ALA A 307 2.09 1.95 -52.99
N GLU A 308 1.59 2.20 -51.77
CA GLU A 308 0.17 2.45 -51.40
C GLU A 308 -0.94 1.36 -51.59
N PRO A 309 -2.13 1.48 -50.94
CA PRO A 309 -2.52 0.67 -49.78
C PRO A 309 -3.83 -0.11 -49.96
N SER A 310 -4.03 -1.19 -49.21
CA SER A 310 -5.29 -1.95 -49.07
C SER A 310 -5.11 -2.89 -47.86
N GLU A 311 -5.97 -3.10 -46.88
CA GLU A 311 -7.35 -2.73 -46.57
C GLU A 311 -7.51 -2.93 -45.06
N ILE A 312 -8.34 -2.12 -44.41
CA ILE A 312 -8.82 -2.34 -43.05
C ILE A 312 -10.00 -3.31 -43.13
N ARG A 313 -9.94 -4.48 -42.46
CA ARG A 313 -11.07 -4.99 -41.66
C ARG A 313 -10.78 -6.26 -40.85
N GLU A 314 -11.04 -6.10 -39.55
CA GLU A 314 -11.80 -6.99 -38.65
C GLU A 314 -11.26 -8.37 -38.20
N GLN A 315 -11.13 -8.44 -36.86
CA GLN A 315 -11.46 -9.56 -35.96
C GLN A 315 -10.53 -10.78 -35.95
N SER A 316 -9.81 -10.95 -34.84
CA SER A 316 -9.66 -12.26 -34.22
C SER A 316 -9.30 -12.14 -32.73
N GLU A 317 -10.07 -12.88 -31.93
CA GLU A 317 -10.05 -13.09 -30.49
C GLU A 317 -8.67 -13.46 -29.91
N PRO A 318 -8.46 -13.29 -28.59
CA PRO A 318 -7.25 -13.74 -27.93
C PRO A 318 -7.10 -15.27 -28.01
N LYS A 319 -6.00 -15.72 -28.63
CA LYS A 319 -5.61 -17.14 -28.70
C LYS A 319 -5.42 -17.70 -27.28
N LYS A 320 -6.37 -18.55 -26.87
CA LYS A 320 -6.20 -19.53 -25.79
C LYS A 320 -4.99 -20.42 -26.11
N LEU A 321 -3.99 -20.44 -25.24
CA LEU A 321 -2.94 -21.47 -25.24
C LEU A 321 -3.56 -22.79 -24.74
N ARG A 322 -3.77 -23.72 -25.66
CA ARG A 322 -4.19 -25.09 -25.38
C ARG A 322 -3.02 -25.86 -24.77
N LEU A 323 -3.29 -26.49 -23.63
CA LEU A 323 -2.47 -27.55 -23.05
C LEU A 323 -2.66 -28.82 -23.91
N ASP A 324 -1.64 -29.24 -24.65
CA ASP A 324 -1.71 -30.47 -25.44
C ASP A 324 -1.61 -31.71 -24.54
N LYS A 325 -2.70 -32.48 -24.51
CA LYS A 325 -2.74 -33.87 -24.05
C LYS A 325 -2.34 -34.77 -25.21
N ASN A 326 -1.26 -35.54 -25.03
CA ASN A 326 -1.17 -36.92 -25.53
C ASN A 326 -0.16 -37.69 -24.67
N LYS A 327 -0.59 -38.55 -23.73
CA LYS A 327 -1.14 -39.91 -23.89
C LYS A 327 -0.05 -40.95 -24.20
N LYS A 328 0.33 -41.72 -23.18
CA LYS A 328 0.64 -43.15 -23.33
C LYS A 328 -0.26 -43.95 -22.40
N ARG A 329 -1.20 -44.68 -23.02
CA ARG A 329 -1.91 -45.85 -22.48
C ARG A 329 -1.12 -47.08 -22.88
N ALA A 330 -0.94 -48.00 -21.94
CA ALA A 330 -0.92 -49.46 -22.11
C ALA A 330 -0.95 -50.02 -20.68
N GLY A 331 -1.77 -50.98 -20.24
CA GLY A 331 -2.81 -51.85 -20.79
C GLY A 331 -3.29 -52.67 -19.56
N ALA A 332 -4.60 -52.77 -19.30
CA ALA A 332 -5.45 -53.92 -19.62
C ALA A 332 -5.38 -55.08 -18.59
N GLU A 333 -6.45 -55.15 -17.80
CA GLU A 333 -7.23 -56.36 -17.41
C GLU A 333 -6.54 -57.58 -16.80
N SER A 334 -6.74 -57.79 -15.49
CA SER A 334 -7.60 -58.84 -14.90
C SER A 334 -7.82 -58.56 -13.42
#